data_AF-A0A2N1P9T1-F1
#
_entry.id   AF-A0A2N1P9T1-F1
#
_cell.length_a   1.000
_cell.length_b   1.000
_cell.length_c   1.000
_cell.angle_alpha   90.00
_cell.angle_beta   90.00
_cell.angle_gamma   90.00
#
_symmetry.space_group_name_H-M   'P 1'
#
loop_
_entity.id
_entity.type
_entity.pdbx_description
1 polymer ?
#
loop_
_entity_poly.entity_id
_entity_poly.type
_entity_poly.pdbx_seq_one_letter_code
_entity_poly.pdbx_strand_id
1 'polypeptide(L)'
;MKISEVTRRNIFDALQNQKISWNGRLEELGFLTKLFDLEKLPSEDHRFKNAHEDIVQHRVSNHDWEDNWIFYDKRFNLLYGNDDDFLRFLCEIVNPIVRPDTDEVSSLVKIFNKYLGEDGWEIVEKTRISGAPVFSARRILVGTEYSLNNAMAEVPFPESTEVVISALTKYFQKQRKNNIVEILKAASAQIEQTDYDNWNGGIYLYTLYLHIPMELFAEVDLKLEEIQKTITQTAQSILRTAERDHISNVVVAPIIEPTSFISDHNEAEQKGKHLWEPGMLRLFISHVSAHRTAVSRLKQELHIYGISSFVAHEDIKPTVEWQLEIKKALCSMHALAALLTQDFHNSKWTDQEVGFALGRGFMIIPIRIDINPYGFLGAHQALPGNFNEIESLAPKIVNALVKNDSTGFQMREGLVVALEKSTSYLASIAIGRLISGIDSFTPEQIARMVAAHRRNSQVSGAFGVSEIIQDIAKQNKVDDEDDLPF
;
A
#
# COMPACT_ATOMS: atom_id res chain seq x y z
N MET A 1 -21.38 -3.39 -0.32
CA MET A 1 -22.23 -2.96 0.83
C MET A 1 -22.29 -1.44 0.89
N LYS A 2 -23.46 -0.88 1.23
CA LYS A 2 -23.70 0.54 1.55
C LYS A 2 -24.09 0.64 3.04
N ILE A 3 -23.80 1.74 3.72
CA ILE A 3 -24.32 1.99 5.09
C ILE A 3 -25.84 2.14 5.02
N SER A 4 -26.54 1.31 5.79
CA SER A 4 -27.99 1.24 5.80
C SER A 4 -28.66 2.49 6.37
N GLU A 5 -29.90 2.77 5.93
CA GLU A 5 -30.72 3.82 6.53
C GLU A 5 -30.97 3.56 8.02
N VAL A 6 -31.08 2.28 8.41
CA VAL A 6 -31.25 1.84 9.80
C VAL A 6 -30.06 2.27 10.66
N THR A 7 -28.84 2.02 10.24
CA THR A 7 -27.61 2.48 10.93
C THR A 7 -27.54 4.00 11.00
N ARG A 8 -27.83 4.70 9.90
CA ARG A 8 -27.83 6.18 9.86
C ARG A 8 -28.83 6.78 10.85
N ARG A 9 -30.06 6.25 10.89
CA ARG A 9 -31.10 6.62 11.87
C ARG A 9 -30.68 6.30 13.30
N ASN A 10 -30.24 5.07 13.57
CA ASN A 10 -29.79 4.66 14.90
C ASN A 10 -28.70 5.57 15.49
N ILE A 11 -27.77 6.05 14.65
CA ILE A 11 -26.71 6.99 15.06
C ILE A 11 -27.30 8.38 15.37
N PHE A 12 -28.19 8.92 14.53
CA PHE A 12 -28.85 10.19 14.79
C PHE A 12 -29.80 10.16 15.99
N ASP A 13 -30.50 9.05 16.20
CA ASP A 13 -31.34 8.82 17.38
C ASP A 13 -30.47 8.69 18.63
N ALA A 14 -29.31 8.03 18.56
CA ALA A 14 -28.36 7.96 19.68
C ALA A 14 -27.78 9.34 20.06
N LEU A 15 -27.52 10.21 19.09
CA LEU A 15 -27.11 11.60 19.34
C LEU A 15 -28.25 12.42 19.98
N GLN A 16 -29.46 12.35 19.43
CA GLN A 16 -30.63 13.09 19.92
C GLN A 16 -31.03 12.66 21.34
N ASN A 17 -31.11 11.35 21.62
CA ASN A 17 -31.49 10.83 22.93
C ASN A 17 -30.48 11.20 24.03
N GLN A 18 -29.19 11.34 23.68
CA GLN A 18 -28.14 11.80 24.60
C GLN A 18 -27.94 13.33 24.58
N LYS A 19 -28.74 14.07 23.78
CA LYS A 19 -28.67 15.53 23.59
C LYS A 19 -27.29 16.04 23.15
N ILE A 20 -26.62 15.27 22.29
CA ILE A 20 -25.28 15.58 21.80
C ILE A 20 -25.38 16.49 20.56
N SER A 21 -25.09 17.78 20.73
CA SER A 21 -25.01 18.76 19.64
C SER A 21 -23.88 18.37 18.67
N TRP A 22 -24.22 18.07 17.41
CA TRP A 22 -23.26 17.57 16.40
C TRP A 22 -22.08 18.52 16.18
N ASN A 23 -22.36 19.83 16.14
CA ASN A 23 -21.40 20.93 15.98
C ASN A 23 -20.45 21.16 17.18
N GLY A 24 -20.68 20.53 18.34
CA GLY A 24 -19.79 20.59 19.51
C GLY A 24 -19.58 22.02 20.00
N ARG A 25 -18.32 22.47 20.14
CA ARG A 25 -18.00 23.86 20.55
C ARG A 25 -17.98 24.89 19.41
N LEU A 26 -18.30 24.50 18.18
CA LEU A 26 -18.31 25.41 17.03
C LEU A 26 -19.73 25.86 16.71
N GLU A 27 -19.85 27.02 16.08
CA GLU A 27 -21.09 27.42 15.40
C GLU A 27 -21.39 26.45 14.23
N GLU A 28 -22.67 26.23 13.94
CA GLU A 28 -23.13 25.28 12.92
C GLU A 28 -22.54 25.57 11.53
N LEU A 29 -22.45 26.83 11.13
CA LEU A 29 -21.79 27.27 9.89
C LEU A 29 -20.29 26.93 9.89
N GLY A 30 -19.61 27.15 11.02
CA GLY A 30 -18.19 26.84 11.21
C GLY A 30 -17.86 25.35 11.27
N PHE A 31 -18.87 24.51 11.53
CA PHE A 31 -18.80 23.07 11.32
C PHE A 31 -19.07 22.70 9.85
N LEU A 32 -20.21 23.12 9.30
CA LEU A 32 -20.69 22.69 7.98
C LEU A 32 -19.77 23.14 6.83
N THR A 33 -19.16 24.33 6.91
CA THR A 33 -18.25 24.87 5.89
C THR A 33 -16.97 24.02 5.72
N LYS A 34 -16.63 23.17 6.70
CA LYS A 34 -15.51 22.21 6.57
C LYS A 34 -15.86 20.99 5.72
N LEU A 35 -17.15 20.69 5.59
CA LEU A 35 -17.67 19.50 4.92
C LEU A 35 -18.24 19.84 3.54
N PHE A 36 -18.91 20.98 3.41
CA PHE A 36 -19.72 21.38 2.27
C PHE A 36 -19.50 22.85 1.88
N ASP A 37 -19.62 23.13 0.58
CA ASP A 37 -19.55 24.48 0.03
C ASP A 37 -20.93 25.16 0.11
N LEU A 38 -21.19 25.83 1.24
CA LEU A 38 -22.49 26.44 1.54
C LEU A 38 -22.86 27.60 0.62
N GLU A 39 -21.90 28.19 -0.10
CA GLU A 39 -22.18 29.25 -1.09
C GLU A 39 -22.67 28.68 -2.42
N LYS A 40 -22.26 27.45 -2.77
CA LYS A 40 -22.69 26.73 -3.99
C LYS A 40 -23.94 25.88 -3.80
N LEU A 41 -24.26 25.45 -2.57
CA LEU A 41 -25.51 24.75 -2.29
C LEU A 41 -26.72 25.70 -2.39
N PRO A 42 -27.86 25.26 -2.97
CA PRO A 42 -29.05 26.09 -3.08
C PRO A 42 -29.69 26.38 -1.71
N SER A 43 -30.45 27.47 -1.64
CA SER A 43 -31.42 27.66 -0.56
C SER A 43 -32.65 26.76 -0.79
N GLU A 44 -33.26 26.20 0.26
CA GLU A 44 -34.62 25.63 0.15
C GLU A 44 -35.69 26.76 0.24
N ASP A 45 -35.35 27.94 0.78
CA ASP A 45 -36.16 29.14 0.72
C ASP A 45 -35.73 30.08 -0.41
N HIS A 46 -36.63 30.26 -1.38
CA HIS A 46 -36.51 31.20 -2.51
C HIS A 46 -36.18 32.66 -2.17
N ARG A 47 -36.30 33.10 -0.91
CA ARG A 47 -35.92 34.45 -0.46
C ARG A 47 -34.40 34.63 -0.37
N PHE A 48 -33.65 33.54 -0.25
CA PHE A 48 -32.19 33.54 -0.06
C PHE A 48 -31.48 32.86 -1.23
N LYS A 49 -30.23 33.28 -1.49
CA LYS A 49 -29.48 32.89 -2.69
C LYS A 49 -28.86 31.49 -2.60
N ASN A 50 -28.45 31.08 -1.40
CA ASN A 50 -27.70 29.84 -1.15
C ASN A 50 -27.94 29.31 0.27
N ALA A 51 -27.44 28.11 0.55
CA ALA A 51 -27.60 27.46 1.86
C ALA A 51 -26.96 28.27 3.00
N HIS A 52 -25.87 29.02 2.75
CA HIS A 52 -25.26 29.87 3.76
C HIS A 52 -26.23 30.96 4.27
N GLU A 53 -26.82 31.75 3.37
CA GLU A 53 -27.79 32.80 3.71
C GLU A 53 -29.04 32.23 4.42
N ASP A 54 -29.55 31.09 3.92
CA ASP A 54 -30.70 30.36 4.46
C ASP A 54 -30.47 29.91 5.93
N ILE A 55 -29.33 29.26 6.20
CA ILE A 55 -28.94 28.81 7.55
C ILE A 55 -28.70 30.02 8.48
N VAL A 56 -28.10 31.11 7.99
CA VAL A 56 -27.91 32.36 8.77
C VAL A 56 -29.26 32.96 9.19
N GLN A 57 -30.26 33.01 8.30
CA GLN A 57 -31.57 33.50 8.67
C GLN A 57 -32.21 32.58 9.72
N HIS A 58 -32.31 31.29 9.43
CA HIS A 58 -33.15 30.39 10.21
C HIS A 58 -32.52 29.89 11.52
N ARG A 59 -31.23 29.52 11.52
CA ARG A 59 -30.54 29.04 12.73
C ARG A 59 -29.96 30.17 13.60
N VAL A 60 -29.56 31.31 13.01
CA VAL A 60 -28.87 32.40 13.74
C VAL A 60 -29.75 33.63 13.98
N SER A 61 -30.65 33.99 13.06
CA SER A 61 -31.44 35.23 13.17
C SER A 61 -32.85 35.01 13.74
N ASN A 62 -33.50 33.89 13.38
CA ASN A 62 -34.86 33.54 13.79
C ASN A 62 -34.90 32.51 14.93
N HIS A 63 -33.97 31.54 14.91
CA HIS A 63 -33.98 30.32 15.73
C HIS A 63 -35.28 29.47 15.54
N ASP A 64 -35.75 29.32 14.30
CA ASP A 64 -37.05 28.72 13.95
C ASP A 64 -36.98 27.32 13.29
N TRP A 65 -35.80 26.68 13.28
CA TRP A 65 -35.59 25.27 12.92
C TRP A 65 -35.18 24.42 14.14
N GLU A 66 -35.48 23.11 14.14
CA GLU A 66 -35.06 22.16 15.18
C GLU A 66 -33.56 21.79 15.10
N ASP A 67 -32.92 21.44 16.23
CA ASP A 67 -31.46 21.18 16.29
C ASP A 67 -30.98 19.93 15.49
N ASN A 68 -31.93 19.08 15.10
CA ASN A 68 -31.74 17.88 14.29
C ASN A 68 -31.90 18.14 12.77
N TRP A 69 -32.19 19.38 12.34
CA TRP A 69 -32.57 19.74 10.96
C TRP A 69 -31.63 19.13 9.90
N ILE A 70 -30.32 19.17 10.17
CA ILE A 70 -29.26 18.71 9.29
C ILE A 70 -29.35 17.21 8.94
N PHE A 71 -29.99 16.39 9.77
CA PHE A 71 -30.17 14.95 9.54
C PHE A 71 -31.19 14.67 8.43
N TYR A 72 -32.13 15.59 8.18
CA TYR A 72 -33.24 15.42 7.23
C TYR A 72 -33.16 16.37 6.03
N ASP A 73 -32.24 17.35 6.05
CA ASP A 73 -32.03 18.31 4.96
C ASP A 73 -31.50 17.63 3.68
N LYS A 74 -32.18 17.88 2.55
CA LYS A 74 -31.93 17.24 1.25
C LYS A 74 -30.62 17.67 0.59
N ARG A 75 -30.06 18.82 0.96
CA ARG A 75 -28.83 19.39 0.38
C ARG A 75 -27.58 18.66 0.87
N PHE A 76 -27.66 18.18 2.10
CA PHE A 76 -26.62 17.37 2.76
C PHE A 76 -26.93 15.86 2.68
N ASN A 77 -28.22 15.50 2.65
CA ASN A 77 -28.75 14.17 2.37
C ASN A 77 -28.10 13.04 3.21
N LEU A 78 -27.89 13.29 4.50
CA LEU A 78 -27.13 12.38 5.36
C LEU A 78 -27.82 11.03 5.62
N LEU A 79 -29.14 10.92 5.34
CA LEU A 79 -29.89 9.66 5.43
C LEU A 79 -29.83 8.79 4.15
N TYR A 80 -29.91 9.39 2.95
CA TYR A 80 -30.08 8.61 1.71
C TYR A 80 -28.89 8.73 0.73
N GLY A 81 -28.02 9.73 0.92
CA GLY A 81 -26.90 10.05 0.05
C GLY A 81 -25.73 9.06 0.10
N ASN A 82 -24.53 9.57 -0.14
CA ASN A 82 -23.30 8.77 -0.15
C ASN A 82 -22.93 8.27 1.26
N ASP A 83 -22.12 7.22 1.34
CA ASP A 83 -21.50 6.75 2.58
C ASP A 83 -20.35 7.69 3.00
N ASP A 84 -19.51 8.15 2.06
CA ASP A 84 -18.34 8.97 2.39
C ASP A 84 -18.71 10.28 3.10
N ASP A 85 -19.77 10.97 2.67
CA ASP A 85 -20.18 12.24 3.27
C ASP A 85 -20.80 12.07 4.66
N PHE A 86 -21.51 10.96 4.89
CA PHE A 86 -21.99 10.58 6.21
C PHE A 86 -20.82 10.20 7.15
N LEU A 87 -19.86 9.40 6.65
CA LEU A 87 -18.66 9.04 7.41
C LEU A 87 -17.77 10.27 7.71
N ARG A 88 -17.62 11.21 6.75
CA ARG A 88 -16.96 12.50 6.94
C ARG A 88 -17.66 13.34 8.01
N PHE A 89 -19.00 13.42 7.96
CA PHE A 89 -19.80 14.11 8.98
C PHE A 89 -19.56 13.53 10.38
N LEU A 90 -19.64 12.21 10.55
CA LEU A 90 -19.35 11.56 11.84
C LEU A 90 -17.90 11.76 12.30
N CYS A 91 -16.92 11.71 11.38
CA CYS A 91 -15.51 11.98 11.73
C CYS A 91 -15.28 13.43 12.16
N GLU A 92 -16.02 14.40 11.59
CA GLU A 92 -15.92 15.81 12.00
C GLU A 92 -16.61 16.07 13.34
N ILE A 93 -17.71 15.37 13.68
CA ILE A 93 -18.30 15.41 15.05
C ILE A 93 -17.21 15.12 16.10
N VAL A 94 -16.36 14.12 15.87
CA VAL A 94 -15.28 13.71 16.80
C VAL A 94 -13.91 14.35 16.50
N ASN A 95 -13.86 15.41 15.68
CA ASN A 95 -12.63 16.16 15.41
C ASN A 95 -12.21 16.96 16.67
N PRO A 96 -10.92 16.96 17.07
CA PRO A 96 -10.46 17.65 18.28
C PRO A 96 -10.62 19.19 18.24
N ILE A 97 -10.84 19.77 17.07
CA ILE A 97 -11.24 21.18 16.92
C ILE A 97 -12.70 21.38 17.34
N VAL A 98 -13.58 20.41 17.05
CA VAL A 98 -15.02 20.40 17.36
C VAL A 98 -15.29 19.95 18.81
N ARG A 99 -14.53 18.95 19.30
CA ARG A 99 -14.61 18.40 20.66
C ARG A 99 -13.22 18.22 21.26
N PRO A 100 -12.79 19.10 22.19
CA PRO A 100 -11.48 18.97 22.82
C PRO A 100 -11.44 17.91 23.94
N ASP A 101 -12.60 17.42 24.40
CA ASP A 101 -12.70 16.41 25.45
C ASP A 101 -12.46 14.99 24.87
N THR A 102 -11.39 14.33 25.33
CA THR A 102 -11.00 13.01 24.83
C THR A 102 -11.91 11.87 25.30
N ASP A 103 -12.62 12.05 26.41
CA ASP A 103 -13.47 11.03 27.01
C ASP A 103 -14.90 11.12 26.42
N GLU A 104 -15.39 12.34 26.12
CA GLU A 104 -16.57 12.55 25.26
C GLU A 104 -16.32 11.92 23.88
N VAL A 105 -15.19 12.24 23.23
CA VAL A 105 -14.81 11.71 21.92
C VAL A 105 -14.68 10.18 21.94
N SER A 106 -14.02 9.61 22.96
CA SER A 106 -13.89 8.15 23.10
C SER A 106 -15.24 7.45 23.35
N SER A 107 -16.21 8.15 23.93
CA SER A 107 -17.58 7.64 24.14
C SER A 107 -18.39 7.72 22.84
N LEU A 108 -18.27 8.80 22.09
CA LEU A 108 -18.90 8.98 20.77
C LEU A 108 -18.42 7.98 19.73
N VAL A 109 -17.10 7.73 19.65
CA VAL A 109 -16.57 6.72 18.71
C VAL A 109 -17.08 5.32 19.05
N LYS A 110 -17.27 4.97 20.33
CA LYS A 110 -17.92 3.71 20.73
C LYS A 110 -19.39 3.66 20.31
N ILE A 111 -20.14 4.76 20.46
CA ILE A 111 -21.53 4.86 20.00
C ILE A 111 -21.62 4.69 18.49
N PHE A 112 -20.74 5.34 17.71
CA PHE A 112 -20.72 5.21 16.26
C PHE A 112 -20.34 3.80 15.81
N ASN A 113 -19.25 3.23 16.34
CA ASN A 113 -18.77 1.91 15.93
C ASN A 113 -19.75 0.78 16.32
N LYS A 114 -20.53 0.95 17.39
CA LYS A 114 -21.63 0.03 17.75
C LYS A 114 -22.66 -0.12 16.63
N TYR A 115 -22.92 0.93 15.84
CA TYR A 115 -23.90 0.89 14.75
C TYR A 115 -23.26 0.73 13.37
N LEU A 116 -22.12 1.39 13.11
CA LEU A 116 -21.37 1.24 11.86
C LEU A 116 -20.84 -0.20 11.66
N GLY A 117 -20.55 -0.92 12.75
CA GLY A 117 -20.04 -2.27 12.71
C GLY A 117 -20.98 -3.26 12.02
N GLU A 118 -22.30 -3.07 12.18
CA GLU A 118 -23.34 -3.88 11.53
C GLU A 118 -23.31 -3.75 9.99
N ASP A 119 -22.86 -2.61 9.44
CA ASP A 119 -22.65 -2.38 8.00
C ASP A 119 -21.18 -2.60 7.56
N GLY A 120 -20.35 -3.20 8.42
CA GLY A 120 -18.95 -3.51 8.15
C GLY A 120 -18.01 -2.30 8.12
N TRP A 121 -18.31 -1.24 8.87
CA TRP A 121 -17.53 -0.01 8.98
C TRP A 121 -17.12 0.29 10.44
N GLU A 122 -15.98 0.95 10.63
CA GLU A 122 -15.56 1.48 11.93
C GLU A 122 -14.83 2.82 11.77
N ILE A 123 -15.01 3.73 12.73
CA ILE A 123 -14.25 4.97 12.89
C ILE A 123 -13.08 4.69 13.83
N VAL A 124 -11.86 4.82 13.34
CA VAL A 124 -10.62 4.51 14.09
C VAL A 124 -9.70 5.71 14.17
N GLU A 125 -8.85 5.76 15.21
CA GLU A 125 -7.82 6.80 15.32
C GLU A 125 -6.82 6.66 14.16
N LYS A 126 -6.68 7.72 13.35
CA LYS A 126 -5.79 7.77 12.19
C LYS A 126 -4.48 8.48 12.51
N THR A 127 -4.54 9.50 13.37
CA THR A 127 -3.41 10.36 13.74
C THR A 127 -3.78 11.18 14.99
N ARG A 128 -2.85 12.02 15.47
CA ARG A 128 -3.11 12.99 16.55
C ARG A 128 -2.65 14.39 16.15
N ILE A 129 -3.42 15.41 16.54
CA ILE A 129 -3.06 16.82 16.42
C ILE A 129 -2.91 17.38 17.84
N SER A 130 -1.73 17.94 18.15
CA SER A 130 -1.40 18.48 19.48
C SER A 130 -1.64 17.50 20.65
N GLY A 131 -1.56 16.19 20.39
CA GLY A 131 -1.82 15.13 21.37
C GLY A 131 -3.27 14.60 21.41
N ALA A 132 -4.23 15.34 20.84
CA ALA A 132 -5.63 14.94 20.75
C ALA A 132 -5.87 14.04 19.52
N PRO A 133 -6.69 12.98 19.63
CA PRO A 133 -6.90 12.00 18.56
C PRO A 133 -7.75 12.57 17.40
N VAL A 134 -7.45 12.12 16.18
CA VAL A 134 -8.16 12.45 14.94
C VAL A 134 -8.53 11.15 14.24
N PHE A 135 -9.80 11.01 13.88
CA PHE A 135 -10.36 9.74 13.43
C PHE A 135 -10.63 9.70 11.92
N SER A 136 -10.76 8.49 11.38
CA SER A 136 -11.32 8.26 10.05
C SER A 136 -12.04 6.92 9.99
N ALA A 137 -13.07 6.84 9.15
CA ALA A 137 -13.72 5.58 8.82
C ALA A 137 -12.81 4.64 8.02
N ARG A 138 -12.93 3.34 8.26
CA ARG A 138 -12.40 2.24 7.42
C ARG A 138 -13.37 1.05 7.43
N ARG A 139 -13.19 0.13 6.48
CA ARG A 139 -13.84 -1.19 6.53
C ARG A 139 -13.27 -2.03 7.68
N ILE A 140 -14.15 -2.78 8.34
CA ILE A 140 -13.74 -3.84 9.25
C ILE A 140 -13.25 -5.01 8.39
N LEU A 141 -11.99 -5.43 8.60
CA LEU A 141 -11.43 -6.65 8.01
C LEU A 141 -11.48 -7.74 9.07
N VAL A 142 -12.44 -8.67 8.94
CA VAL A 142 -12.70 -9.69 9.95
C VAL A 142 -11.68 -10.83 9.83
N GLY A 143 -10.77 -10.92 10.81
CA GLY A 143 -9.97 -12.11 11.08
C GLY A 143 -10.50 -12.83 12.32
N THR A 144 -11.12 -13.99 12.12
CA THR A 144 -11.33 -15.10 13.09
C THR A 144 -11.32 -14.78 14.60
N GLU A 145 -12.50 -14.62 15.22
CA GLU A 145 -13.05 -15.55 16.25
C GLU A 145 -14.40 -15.05 16.85
N TYR A 146 -15.15 -15.94 17.52
CA TYR A 146 -16.51 -15.79 18.08
C TYR A 146 -16.60 -14.79 19.28
N SER A 147 -17.72 -14.22 19.76
CA SER A 147 -19.19 -14.47 19.76
C SER A 147 -19.91 -13.18 20.28
N LEU A 148 -21.23 -12.90 20.28
CA LEU A 148 -22.51 -13.43 19.74
C LEU A 148 -23.57 -12.30 19.96
N ASN A 149 -24.52 -11.99 19.06
CA ASN A 149 -25.86 -12.60 18.93
C ASN A 149 -26.61 -11.96 17.73
N ASN A 150 -27.51 -12.71 17.06
CA ASN A 150 -28.03 -12.37 15.72
C ASN A 150 -29.28 -11.47 15.69
N ALA A 151 -29.38 -10.60 14.68
CA ALA A 151 -30.30 -10.74 13.52
C ALA A 151 -30.04 -9.62 12.49
N MET A 152 -29.98 -9.84 11.18
CA MET A 152 -30.31 -11.04 10.38
C MET A 152 -29.04 -11.75 9.92
N ALA A 153 -28.99 -13.08 10.05
CA ALA A 153 -27.83 -13.87 9.64
C ALA A 153 -27.87 -14.23 8.15
N GLU A 154 -26.70 -14.26 7.51
CA GLU A 154 -26.46 -15.13 6.35
C GLU A 154 -26.80 -16.57 6.75
N VAL A 155 -27.60 -17.27 5.96
CA VAL A 155 -27.83 -18.71 6.19
C VAL A 155 -26.59 -19.43 5.66
N PRO A 156 -25.82 -20.16 6.49
CA PRO A 156 -24.71 -20.95 5.98
C PRO A 156 -25.24 -22.19 5.24
N PHE A 157 -24.59 -22.57 4.14
CA PHE A 157 -24.94 -23.81 3.44
C PHE A 157 -24.82 -25.01 4.41
N PRO A 158 -25.74 -26.00 4.41
CA PRO A 158 -25.79 -27.03 5.47
C PRO A 158 -24.57 -27.94 5.59
N GLU A 159 -23.75 -28.06 4.54
CA GLU A 159 -22.50 -28.80 4.51
C GLU A 159 -21.31 -27.83 4.42
N SER A 160 -20.20 -28.12 5.10
CA SER A 160 -19.01 -27.25 5.02
C SER A 160 -18.43 -27.25 3.60
N THR A 161 -17.81 -26.14 3.21
CA THR A 161 -17.20 -26.00 1.87
C THR A 161 -16.17 -27.11 1.60
N GLU A 162 -15.40 -27.53 2.60
CA GLU A 162 -14.44 -28.63 2.49
C GLU A 162 -15.14 -29.97 2.20
N VAL A 163 -16.30 -30.23 2.82
CA VAL A 163 -17.10 -31.45 2.55
C VAL A 163 -17.65 -31.42 1.12
N VAL A 164 -18.19 -30.28 0.68
CA VAL A 164 -18.69 -30.07 -0.69
C VAL A 164 -17.58 -30.27 -1.73
N ILE A 165 -16.43 -29.63 -1.55
CA ILE A 165 -15.25 -29.77 -2.42
C ILE A 165 -14.73 -31.22 -2.40
N SER A 166 -14.70 -31.86 -1.23
CA SER A 166 -14.28 -33.27 -1.10
C SER A 166 -15.22 -34.20 -1.86
N ALA A 167 -16.54 -33.98 -1.80
CA ALA A 167 -17.54 -34.76 -2.52
C ALA A 167 -17.42 -34.59 -4.04
N LEU A 168 -17.37 -33.35 -4.54
CA LEU A 168 -17.19 -33.03 -5.95
C LEU A 168 -15.86 -33.60 -6.48
N THR A 169 -14.76 -33.42 -5.74
CA THR A 169 -13.44 -33.95 -6.10
C THR A 169 -13.45 -35.48 -6.24
N LYS A 170 -14.03 -36.19 -5.26
CA LYS A 170 -14.17 -37.66 -5.30
C LYS A 170 -15.06 -38.13 -6.46
N TYR A 171 -16.09 -37.37 -6.81
CA TYR A 171 -16.96 -37.66 -7.96
C TYR A 171 -16.21 -37.52 -9.29
N PHE A 172 -15.59 -36.37 -9.55
CA PHE A 172 -14.89 -36.11 -10.80
C PHE A 172 -13.62 -36.98 -10.99
N GLN A 173 -12.97 -37.39 -9.90
CA GLN A 173 -11.91 -38.41 -9.93
C GLN A 173 -12.43 -39.75 -10.48
N LYS A 174 -13.58 -40.23 -10.02
CA LYS A 174 -14.19 -41.47 -10.54
C LYS A 174 -14.60 -41.34 -12.01
N GLN A 175 -15.04 -40.15 -12.44
CA GLN A 175 -15.37 -39.83 -13.83
C GLN A 175 -14.13 -39.54 -14.72
N ARG A 176 -12.91 -39.58 -14.18
CA ARG A 176 -11.63 -39.25 -14.87
C ARG A 176 -11.63 -37.84 -15.52
N LYS A 177 -12.38 -36.90 -14.95
CA LYS A 177 -12.44 -35.49 -15.40
C LYS A 177 -11.29 -34.69 -14.78
N ASN A 178 -10.06 -35.03 -15.17
CA ASN A 178 -8.83 -34.57 -14.50
C ASN A 178 -8.73 -33.04 -14.36
N ASN A 179 -9.09 -32.29 -15.40
CA ASN A 179 -9.09 -30.82 -15.39
C ASN A 179 -10.03 -30.23 -14.32
N ILE A 180 -11.17 -30.86 -14.05
CA ILE A 180 -12.10 -30.44 -13.00
C ILE A 180 -11.54 -30.82 -11.61
N VAL A 181 -10.89 -31.98 -11.50
CA VAL A 181 -10.22 -32.44 -10.27
C VAL A 181 -9.04 -31.54 -9.89
N GLU A 182 -8.38 -30.94 -10.87
CA GLU A 182 -7.26 -30.01 -10.71
C GLU A 182 -7.74 -28.66 -10.17
N ILE A 183 -8.74 -28.06 -10.81
CA ILE A 183 -9.44 -26.85 -10.33
C ILE A 183 -9.92 -27.04 -8.87
N LEU A 184 -10.64 -28.13 -8.58
CA LEU A 184 -11.18 -28.41 -7.24
C LEU A 184 -10.11 -28.71 -6.16
N LYS A 185 -8.84 -28.93 -6.55
CA LYS A 185 -7.71 -29.07 -5.62
C LYS A 185 -6.91 -27.78 -5.44
N ALA A 186 -6.83 -26.97 -6.48
CA ALA A 186 -6.09 -25.71 -6.49
C ALA A 186 -6.93 -24.52 -5.98
N ALA A 187 -8.25 -24.65 -5.96
CA ALA A 187 -9.16 -23.58 -5.57
C ALA A 187 -9.16 -23.30 -4.06
N SER A 188 -8.98 -22.03 -3.69
CA SER A 188 -9.54 -21.49 -2.46
C SER A 188 -11.05 -21.34 -2.64
N ALA A 189 -11.81 -22.19 -1.97
CA ALA A 189 -13.25 -22.33 -2.19
C ALA A 189 -14.07 -21.63 -1.10
N GLN A 190 -15.21 -21.04 -1.49
CA GLN A 190 -16.17 -20.40 -0.59
C GLN A 190 -17.58 -20.63 -1.10
N ILE A 191 -18.57 -20.79 -0.20
CA ILE A 191 -19.99 -20.86 -0.56
C ILE A 191 -20.68 -19.64 0.06
N GLU A 192 -21.37 -18.85 -0.76
CA GLU A 192 -22.14 -17.69 -0.32
C GLU A 192 -23.62 -17.86 -0.71
N GLN A 193 -24.54 -17.37 0.11
CA GLN A 193 -25.96 -17.27 -0.27
C GLN A 193 -26.13 -16.07 -1.21
N THR A 194 -26.48 -16.34 -2.48
CA THR A 194 -26.51 -15.32 -3.54
C THR A 194 -27.91 -14.89 -3.97
N ASP A 195 -28.94 -15.70 -3.73
CA ASP A 195 -30.34 -15.37 -4.03
C ASP A 195 -31.31 -16.13 -3.09
N TYR A 196 -32.59 -15.76 -3.09
CA TYR A 196 -33.62 -16.33 -2.22
C TYR A 196 -35.03 -16.27 -2.84
N ASP A 197 -35.60 -17.43 -3.18
CA ASP A 197 -36.94 -17.54 -3.76
C ASP A 197 -37.99 -17.84 -2.66
N ASN A 198 -39.04 -17.00 -2.60
CA ASN A 198 -40.16 -17.15 -1.68
C ASN A 198 -41.32 -18.02 -2.24
N TRP A 199 -41.31 -18.37 -3.53
CA TRP A 199 -42.52 -18.78 -4.25
C TRP A 199 -43.13 -20.12 -3.81
N ASN A 200 -42.38 -20.98 -3.12
CA ASN A 200 -42.80 -22.34 -2.73
C ASN A 200 -42.43 -22.76 -1.29
N GLY A 201 -42.07 -21.81 -0.41
CA GLY A 201 -41.76 -22.09 1.00
C GLY A 201 -40.33 -21.75 1.45
N GLY A 202 -39.60 -20.96 0.65
CA GLY A 202 -38.25 -20.50 0.95
C GLY A 202 -37.19 -21.45 0.40
N ILE A 203 -36.59 -21.07 -0.73
CA ILE A 203 -35.41 -21.73 -1.30
C ILE A 203 -34.23 -20.75 -1.24
N TYR A 204 -33.15 -21.17 -0.58
CA TYR A 204 -31.89 -20.46 -0.51
C TYR A 204 -30.98 -20.92 -1.67
N LEU A 205 -30.51 -19.97 -2.48
CA LEU A 205 -29.73 -20.22 -3.68
C LEU A 205 -28.30 -19.74 -3.48
N TYR A 206 -27.36 -20.69 -3.47
CA TYR A 206 -25.97 -20.47 -3.12
C TYR A 206 -25.06 -20.52 -4.36
N THR A 207 -24.02 -19.70 -4.37
CA THR A 207 -22.94 -19.79 -5.35
C THR A 207 -21.69 -20.37 -4.69
N LEU A 208 -21.10 -21.40 -5.30
CA LEU A 208 -19.79 -21.92 -4.93
C LEU A 208 -18.72 -21.17 -5.75
N TYR A 209 -17.96 -20.31 -5.07
CA TYR A 209 -16.80 -19.63 -5.62
C TYR A 209 -15.55 -20.51 -5.49
N LEU A 210 -14.77 -20.57 -6.57
CA LEU A 210 -13.55 -21.37 -6.71
C LEU A 210 -12.42 -20.45 -7.22
N HIS A 211 -11.66 -19.87 -6.29
CA HIS A 211 -10.56 -18.96 -6.63
C HIS A 211 -9.28 -19.77 -6.88
N ILE A 212 -8.83 -19.85 -8.14
CA ILE A 212 -7.66 -20.64 -8.57
C ILE A 212 -6.46 -19.76 -8.98
N PRO A 213 -5.21 -20.27 -8.94
CA PRO A 213 -4.04 -19.54 -9.45
C PRO A 213 -4.23 -19.03 -10.89
N MET A 214 -3.65 -17.87 -11.19
CA MET A 214 -3.85 -17.16 -12.48
C MET A 214 -3.37 -17.99 -13.68
N GLU A 215 -2.32 -18.79 -13.49
CA GLU A 215 -1.77 -19.71 -14.48
C GLU A 215 -2.80 -20.77 -14.86
N LEU A 216 -3.40 -21.42 -13.85
CA LEU A 216 -4.44 -22.43 -14.06
C LEU A 216 -5.72 -21.81 -14.65
N PHE A 217 -6.05 -20.57 -14.27
CA PHE A 217 -7.17 -19.84 -14.87
C PHE A 217 -6.96 -19.62 -16.38
N ALA A 218 -5.77 -19.16 -16.78
CA ALA A 218 -5.43 -18.94 -18.18
C ALA A 218 -5.44 -20.23 -19.03
N GLU A 219 -5.11 -21.38 -18.45
CA GLU A 219 -5.21 -22.69 -19.12
C GLU A 219 -6.66 -23.15 -19.37
N VAL A 220 -7.62 -22.73 -18.54
CA VAL A 220 -9.02 -23.22 -18.59
C VAL A 220 -10.04 -22.21 -19.13
N ASP A 221 -9.68 -20.93 -19.26
CA ASP A 221 -10.52 -19.81 -19.70
C ASP A 221 -11.40 -20.14 -20.93
N LEU A 222 -10.80 -20.66 -22.01
CA LEU A 222 -11.50 -21.05 -23.24
C LEU A 222 -12.55 -22.17 -23.07
N LYS A 223 -12.68 -22.76 -21.88
CA LYS A 223 -13.68 -23.78 -21.52
C LYS A 223 -14.36 -23.49 -20.17
N LEU A 224 -14.18 -22.29 -19.61
CA LEU A 224 -14.63 -21.92 -18.27
C LEU A 224 -16.15 -22.09 -18.12
N GLU A 225 -16.93 -21.70 -19.13
CA GLU A 225 -18.39 -21.90 -19.15
C GLU A 225 -18.79 -23.39 -19.12
N GLU A 226 -18.14 -24.26 -19.91
CA GLU A 226 -18.42 -25.70 -19.93
C GLU A 226 -18.07 -26.34 -18.58
N ILE A 227 -16.94 -25.93 -18.00
CA ILE A 227 -16.43 -26.42 -16.72
C ILE A 227 -17.36 -25.99 -15.57
N GLN A 228 -17.64 -24.70 -15.42
CA GLN A 228 -18.55 -24.17 -14.40
C GLN A 228 -19.91 -24.87 -14.48
N LYS A 229 -20.52 -24.91 -15.68
CA LYS A 229 -21.80 -25.59 -15.92
C LYS A 229 -21.78 -27.07 -15.53
N THR A 230 -20.68 -27.78 -15.84
CA THR A 230 -20.50 -29.19 -15.47
C THR A 230 -20.40 -29.38 -13.95
N ILE A 231 -19.71 -28.49 -13.23
CA ILE A 231 -19.61 -28.54 -11.77
C ILE A 231 -20.96 -28.19 -11.15
N THR A 232 -21.64 -27.13 -11.59
CA THR A 232 -22.98 -26.72 -11.14
C THR A 232 -24.00 -27.84 -11.26
N GLN A 233 -24.12 -28.44 -12.45
CA GLN A 233 -25.06 -29.55 -12.70
C GLN A 233 -24.73 -30.79 -11.85
N THR A 234 -23.45 -30.99 -11.51
CA THR A 234 -23.03 -32.09 -10.63
C THR A 234 -23.34 -31.78 -9.17
N ALA A 235 -23.08 -30.56 -8.69
CA ALA A 235 -23.44 -30.12 -7.33
C ALA A 235 -24.95 -30.24 -7.09
N GLN A 236 -25.77 -29.75 -8.02
CA GLN A 236 -27.25 -29.87 -8.04
C GLN A 236 -27.77 -31.32 -8.13
N SER A 237 -26.89 -32.29 -8.37
CA SER A 237 -27.21 -33.72 -8.42
C SER A 237 -26.77 -34.45 -7.16
N ILE A 238 -25.55 -34.19 -6.66
CA ILE A 238 -24.96 -34.91 -5.53
C ILE A 238 -25.27 -34.29 -4.15
N LEU A 239 -25.64 -33.00 -4.08
CA LEU A 239 -25.91 -32.27 -2.83
C LEU A 239 -27.41 -32.13 -2.52
N ARG A 240 -28.26 -33.01 -3.10
CA ARG A 240 -29.73 -32.99 -2.95
C ARG A 240 -30.26 -33.40 -1.57
N THR A 241 -29.42 -33.35 -0.54
CA THR A 241 -29.75 -33.72 0.85
C THR A 241 -30.54 -32.64 1.59
N ALA A 242 -30.51 -31.39 1.13
CA ALA A 242 -31.37 -30.32 1.60
C ALA A 242 -32.44 -29.98 0.55
N GLU A 243 -33.72 -30.03 0.93
CA GLU A 243 -34.82 -29.70 0.00
C GLU A 243 -34.86 -28.20 -0.36
N ARG A 244 -34.25 -27.33 0.46
CA ARG A 244 -34.34 -25.86 0.38
C ARG A 244 -33.03 -25.15 0.08
N ASP A 245 -31.90 -25.82 0.19
CA ASP A 245 -30.57 -25.22 0.06
C ASP A 245 -29.87 -25.78 -1.18
N HIS A 246 -29.73 -24.95 -2.23
CA HIS A 246 -29.26 -25.41 -3.53
C HIS A 246 -28.06 -24.59 -3.99
N ILE A 247 -26.97 -25.27 -4.38
CA ILE A 247 -25.89 -24.62 -5.13
C ILE A 247 -26.42 -24.33 -6.54
N SER A 248 -26.91 -23.10 -6.75
CA SER A 248 -27.53 -22.64 -8.00
C SER A 248 -26.48 -22.39 -9.07
N ASN A 249 -25.28 -21.97 -8.67
CA ASN A 249 -24.19 -21.58 -9.55
C ASN A 249 -22.81 -21.96 -9.00
N VAL A 250 -21.82 -22.04 -9.88
CA VAL A 250 -20.41 -22.26 -9.55
C VAL A 250 -19.59 -21.26 -10.36
N VAL A 251 -18.84 -20.40 -9.66
CA VAL A 251 -17.99 -19.37 -10.28
C VAL A 251 -16.53 -19.76 -10.07
N VAL A 252 -15.81 -20.00 -11.16
CA VAL A 252 -14.36 -20.16 -11.15
C VAL A 252 -13.76 -18.81 -11.51
N ALA A 253 -12.89 -18.29 -10.64
CA ALA A 253 -12.25 -16.99 -10.79
C ALA A 253 -10.74 -17.11 -10.53
N PRO A 254 -9.89 -16.22 -11.05
CA PRO A 254 -8.50 -16.16 -10.63
C PRO A 254 -8.42 -15.67 -9.18
N ILE A 255 -7.42 -16.14 -8.43
CA ILE A 255 -6.95 -15.47 -7.22
C ILE A 255 -6.32 -14.16 -7.67
N ILE A 256 -7.08 -13.06 -7.56
CA ILE A 256 -6.55 -11.71 -7.76
C ILE A 256 -5.75 -11.35 -6.51
N GLU A 257 -4.54 -11.88 -6.41
CA GLU A 257 -3.53 -11.22 -5.58
C GLU A 257 -3.37 -9.78 -6.08
N PRO A 258 -3.24 -8.78 -5.18
CA PRO A 258 -2.96 -7.42 -5.60
C PRO A 258 -1.56 -7.37 -6.20
N THR A 259 -1.49 -7.57 -7.52
CA THR A 259 -0.25 -7.53 -8.30
C THR A 259 0.44 -6.22 -8.01
N SER A 260 1.59 -6.29 -7.32
CA SER A 260 2.32 -5.14 -6.84
C SER A 260 2.98 -4.41 -8.00
N PHE A 261 2.16 -3.61 -8.68
CA PHE A 261 2.47 -2.79 -9.84
C PHE A 261 2.77 -3.59 -11.11
N ILE A 262 1.69 -4.04 -11.79
CA ILE A 262 1.70 -3.98 -13.26
C ILE A 262 2.03 -2.54 -13.63
N SER A 263 3.04 -2.37 -14.47
CA SER A 263 3.81 -1.15 -14.49
C SER A 263 3.18 -0.02 -15.30
N ASP A 264 2.92 1.09 -14.62
CA ASP A 264 2.97 2.42 -15.23
C ASP A 264 4.26 3.11 -14.76
N HIS A 265 5.39 2.78 -15.40
CA HIS A 265 6.73 3.26 -15.01
C HIS A 265 6.79 4.81 -14.91
N ASN A 266 5.94 5.51 -15.66
CA ASN A 266 5.89 6.97 -15.72
C ASN A 266 5.47 7.64 -14.41
N GLU A 267 4.57 7.06 -13.60
CA GLU A 267 4.10 7.70 -12.37
C GLU A 267 5.14 7.65 -11.25
N ALA A 268 5.86 6.52 -11.12
CA ALA A 268 6.87 6.33 -10.09
C ALA A 268 8.09 7.26 -10.29
N GLU A 269 8.45 7.56 -11.54
CA GLU A 269 9.47 8.56 -11.85
C GLU A 269 9.02 9.99 -11.57
N GLN A 270 7.73 10.31 -11.75
CA GLN A 270 7.21 11.66 -11.47
C GLN A 270 7.05 11.92 -9.96
N LYS A 271 6.57 10.93 -9.20
CA LYS A 271 6.24 11.10 -7.76
C LYS A 271 7.47 11.05 -6.83
N GLY A 272 8.63 10.62 -7.32
CA GLY A 272 9.90 10.54 -6.57
C GLY A 272 10.99 11.54 -7.01
N LYS A 273 10.69 12.46 -7.93
CA LYS A 273 11.69 13.21 -8.74
C LYS A 273 12.59 14.19 -7.97
N HIS A 274 12.25 14.52 -6.72
CA HIS A 274 13.08 15.34 -5.81
C HIS A 274 13.74 14.53 -4.68
N LEU A 275 13.33 13.26 -4.48
CA LEU A 275 13.93 12.34 -3.50
C LEU A 275 15.12 11.58 -4.09
N TRP A 276 15.03 11.25 -5.38
CA TRP A 276 15.93 10.34 -6.06
C TRP A 276 16.43 10.92 -7.38
N GLU A 277 17.72 10.78 -7.65
CA GLU A 277 18.33 11.22 -8.91
C GLU A 277 18.01 10.25 -10.07
N PRO A 278 17.60 10.74 -11.26
CA PRO A 278 17.27 9.88 -12.39
C PRO A 278 18.44 8.99 -12.83
N GLY A 279 18.15 7.69 -12.97
CA GLY A 279 19.09 6.64 -13.37
C GLY A 279 19.96 6.07 -12.24
N MET A 280 19.91 6.61 -11.03
CA MET A 280 20.69 6.12 -9.89
C MET A 280 19.96 5.04 -9.08
N LEU A 281 20.71 4.16 -8.40
CA LEU A 281 20.13 3.25 -7.42
C LEU A 281 19.66 4.03 -6.20
N ARG A 282 18.45 3.71 -5.73
CA ARG A 282 17.78 4.37 -4.61
C ARG A 282 18.06 3.64 -3.30
N LEU A 283 18.94 4.19 -2.46
CA LEU A 283 19.29 3.60 -1.16
C LEU A 283 18.67 4.42 -0.03
N PHE A 284 17.90 3.78 0.85
CA PHE A 284 17.49 4.40 2.12
C PHE A 284 18.55 4.11 3.19
N ILE A 285 19.00 5.12 3.93
CA ILE A 285 19.98 4.95 5.01
C ILE A 285 19.31 5.21 6.36
N SER A 286 19.03 4.12 7.08
CA SER A 286 18.52 4.14 8.45
C SER A 286 19.68 4.31 9.44
N HIS A 287 19.60 5.33 10.29
CA HIS A 287 20.62 5.69 11.28
C HIS A 287 20.02 6.58 12.38
N VAL A 288 20.77 6.80 13.47
CA VAL A 288 20.42 7.77 14.51
C VAL A 288 21.04 9.13 14.21
N SER A 289 20.27 10.22 14.36
CA SER A 289 20.65 11.58 13.94
C SER A 289 21.94 12.12 14.56
N ALA A 290 22.35 11.62 15.72
CA ALA A 290 23.64 11.90 16.35
C ALA A 290 24.83 11.67 15.39
N HIS A 291 24.69 10.76 14.41
CA HIS A 291 25.74 10.39 13.46
C HIS A 291 25.58 11.02 12.07
N ARG A 292 24.64 11.96 11.89
CA ARG A 292 24.31 12.62 10.61
C ARG A 292 25.52 13.12 9.81
N THR A 293 26.56 13.64 10.48
CA THR A 293 27.78 14.14 9.82
C THR A 293 28.61 13.03 9.17
N ALA A 294 28.65 11.83 9.76
CA ALA A 294 29.32 10.69 9.14
C ALA A 294 28.45 10.08 8.03
N VAL A 295 27.13 10.04 8.21
CA VAL A 295 26.20 9.55 7.18
C VAL A 295 26.11 10.51 5.98
N SER A 296 26.31 11.81 6.18
CA SER A 296 26.45 12.79 5.10
C SER A 296 27.68 12.53 4.23
N ARG A 297 28.85 12.25 4.84
CA ARG A 297 30.07 11.83 4.12
C ARG A 297 29.84 10.52 3.36
N LEU A 298 29.21 9.53 3.98
CA LEU A 298 28.84 8.27 3.32
C LEU A 298 27.90 8.51 2.13
N LYS A 299 26.90 9.39 2.24
CA LYS A 299 26.01 9.76 1.12
C LYS A 299 26.78 10.41 -0.04
N GLN A 300 27.74 11.28 0.25
CA GLN A 300 28.58 11.91 -0.77
C GLN A 300 29.44 10.87 -1.51
N GLU A 301 30.07 9.96 -0.78
CA GLU A 301 30.87 8.87 -1.36
C GLU A 301 30.00 7.88 -2.17
N LEU A 302 28.80 7.52 -1.68
CA LEU A 302 27.85 6.65 -2.38
C LEU A 302 27.36 7.25 -3.72
N HIS A 303 27.19 8.57 -3.80
CA HIS A 303 26.81 9.26 -5.04
C HIS A 303 27.88 9.13 -6.14
N ILE A 304 29.18 9.00 -5.79
CA ILE A 304 30.27 8.71 -6.76
C ILE A 304 30.01 7.40 -7.52
N TYR A 305 29.35 6.44 -6.89
CA TYR A 305 29.01 5.14 -7.49
C TYR A 305 27.58 5.07 -8.05
N GLY A 306 26.91 6.22 -8.19
CA GLY A 306 25.55 6.29 -8.75
C GLY A 306 24.47 5.78 -7.80
N ILE A 307 24.68 5.92 -6.49
CA ILE A 307 23.68 5.61 -5.46
C ILE A 307 23.10 6.92 -4.92
N SER A 308 21.89 7.25 -5.35
CA SER A 308 21.12 8.35 -4.79
C SER A 308 20.57 7.91 -3.42
N SER A 309 21.10 8.52 -2.36
CA SER A 309 20.84 8.08 -0.99
C SER A 309 19.85 9.00 -0.27
N PHE A 310 18.75 8.46 0.26
CA PHE A 310 17.87 9.15 1.21
C PHE A 310 18.36 8.89 2.63
N VAL A 311 18.41 9.94 3.45
CA VAL A 311 18.90 9.90 4.83
C VAL A 311 17.81 10.49 5.71
N ALA A 312 17.16 9.64 6.50
CA ALA A 312 16.14 10.10 7.44
C ALA A 312 16.79 10.75 8.68
N HIS A 313 16.07 11.69 9.30
CA HIS A 313 16.42 12.43 10.53
C HIS A 313 17.47 13.55 10.41
N GLU A 314 16.98 14.78 10.18
CA GLU A 314 17.54 15.97 10.81
C GLU A 314 16.77 16.29 12.11
N ASP A 315 17.42 16.94 13.07
CA ASP A 315 16.92 17.15 14.45
C ASP A 315 15.86 18.28 14.55
N ILE A 316 14.74 18.11 13.85
CA ILE A 316 13.61 19.05 13.82
C ILE A 316 12.33 18.29 14.25
N LYS A 317 11.41 18.97 14.95
CA LYS A 317 10.10 18.40 15.30
C LYS A 317 9.37 17.98 14.00
N PRO A 318 9.06 16.68 13.78
CA PRO A 318 8.57 16.23 12.49
C PRO A 318 7.26 16.91 12.08
N THR A 319 7.26 17.56 10.91
CA THR A 319 6.04 18.00 10.24
C THR A 319 5.34 16.81 9.58
N VAL A 320 4.05 16.97 9.27
CA VAL A 320 3.26 15.95 8.54
C VAL A 320 3.89 15.64 7.18
N GLU A 321 4.43 16.67 6.52
CA GLU A 321 5.13 16.57 5.24
C GLU A 321 6.40 15.72 5.35
N TRP A 322 7.24 15.94 6.36
CA TRP A 322 8.47 15.14 6.54
C TRP A 322 8.18 13.64 6.76
N GLN A 323 7.12 13.31 7.50
CA GLN A 323 6.69 11.91 7.64
C GLN A 323 6.16 11.32 6.33
N LEU A 324 5.57 12.13 5.44
CA LEU A 324 5.16 11.71 4.12
C LEU A 324 6.36 11.45 3.20
N GLU A 325 7.41 12.28 3.27
CA GLU A 325 8.65 12.06 2.51
C GLU A 325 9.40 10.79 2.94
N ILE A 326 9.51 10.51 4.25
CA ILE A 326 10.05 9.23 4.74
C ILE A 326 9.25 8.05 4.18
N LYS A 327 7.90 8.12 4.21
CA LYS A 327 7.02 7.08 3.65
C LYS A 327 7.17 6.93 2.14
N LYS A 328 7.31 8.01 1.38
CA LYS A 328 7.61 7.98 -0.06
C LYS A 328 8.95 7.30 -0.31
N ALA A 329 10.00 7.66 0.41
CA ALA A 329 11.32 7.07 0.27
C ALA A 329 11.31 5.56 0.58
N LEU A 330 10.75 5.15 1.72
CA LEU A 330 10.57 3.72 2.08
C LEU A 330 9.75 2.94 1.04
N CYS A 331 8.71 3.54 0.45
CA CYS A 331 7.91 2.90 -0.60
C CYS A 331 8.58 2.85 -1.98
N SER A 332 9.68 3.58 -2.24
CA SER A 332 10.25 3.76 -3.59
C SER A 332 11.76 3.52 -3.70
N MET A 333 12.43 3.18 -2.59
CA MET A 333 13.81 2.70 -2.54
C MET A 333 13.96 1.34 -3.26
N HIS A 334 15.20 0.98 -3.62
CA HIS A 334 15.56 -0.36 -4.09
C HIS A 334 16.16 -1.21 -2.95
N ALA A 335 16.84 -0.57 -2.00
CA ALA A 335 17.47 -1.21 -0.84
C ALA A 335 17.50 -0.29 0.38
N LEU A 336 17.73 -0.89 1.56
CA LEU A 336 17.96 -0.17 2.83
C LEU A 336 19.33 -0.54 3.43
N ALA A 337 20.11 0.44 3.85
CA ALA A 337 21.30 0.26 4.67
C ALA A 337 20.98 0.67 6.12
N ALA A 338 21.31 -0.19 7.09
CA ALA A 338 21.03 0.04 8.52
C ALA A 338 22.35 0.15 9.30
N LEU A 339 22.67 1.33 9.84
CA LEU A 339 23.92 1.57 10.58
C LEU A 339 23.72 1.31 12.07
N LEU A 340 24.10 0.10 12.50
CA LEU A 340 23.79 -0.45 13.82
C LEU A 340 24.75 0.08 14.89
N THR A 341 24.35 1.19 15.49
CA THR A 341 24.98 1.83 16.65
C THR A 341 24.38 1.36 17.98
N GLN A 342 25.06 1.63 19.09
CA GLN A 342 24.64 1.20 20.43
C GLN A 342 23.27 1.79 20.87
N ASP A 343 22.86 2.91 20.27
CA ASP A 343 21.58 3.59 20.47
C ASP A 343 20.55 3.32 19.35
N PHE A 344 20.88 2.53 18.32
CA PHE A 344 20.01 2.30 17.15
C PHE A 344 18.63 1.77 17.52
N HIS A 345 18.54 0.80 18.45
CA HIS A 345 17.26 0.26 18.96
C HIS A 345 16.45 1.27 19.80
N ASN A 346 17.11 2.28 20.39
CA ASN A 346 16.45 3.29 21.22
C ASN A 346 15.83 4.42 20.39
N SER A 347 16.17 4.53 19.10
CA SER A 347 15.52 5.45 18.17
C SER A 347 14.11 4.97 17.82
N LYS A 348 13.16 5.91 17.76
CA LYS A 348 11.73 5.59 17.54
C LYS A 348 11.41 5.11 16.12
N TRP A 349 12.35 5.22 15.18
CA TRP A 349 12.09 5.09 13.74
C TRP A 349 12.90 3.99 13.06
N THR A 350 14.16 3.79 13.47
CA THR A 350 15.12 2.82 12.90
C THR A 350 14.55 1.40 12.80
N ASP A 351 14.00 0.87 13.88
CA ASP A 351 13.36 -0.46 13.90
C ASP A 351 12.09 -0.51 13.03
N GLN A 352 11.37 0.62 12.86
CA GLN A 352 10.21 0.70 11.97
C GLN A 352 10.63 0.73 10.50
N GLU A 353 11.70 1.46 10.15
CA GLU A 353 12.29 1.52 8.81
C GLU A 353 12.83 0.15 8.38
N VAL A 354 13.57 -0.53 9.26
CA VAL A 354 14.07 -1.90 9.05
C VAL A 354 12.91 -2.90 8.97
N GLY A 355 11.94 -2.83 9.91
CA GLY A 355 10.78 -3.72 9.92
C GLY A 355 9.90 -3.56 8.67
N PHE A 356 9.74 -2.34 8.17
CA PHE A 356 9.06 -2.04 6.91
C PHE A 356 9.80 -2.64 5.71
N ALA A 357 11.14 -2.51 5.66
CA ALA A 357 11.94 -3.08 4.59
C ALA A 357 11.87 -4.62 4.56
N LEU A 358 11.96 -5.27 5.74
CA LEU A 358 11.79 -6.71 5.90
C LEU A 358 10.41 -7.18 5.44
N GLY A 359 9.35 -6.53 5.93
CA GLY A 359 7.96 -6.85 5.56
C GLY A 359 7.58 -6.56 4.11
N ARG A 360 8.47 -5.93 3.33
CA ARG A 360 8.35 -5.69 1.89
C ARG A 360 9.28 -6.56 1.04
N GLY A 361 10.15 -7.36 1.65
CA GLY A 361 11.16 -8.15 0.93
C GLY A 361 12.26 -7.32 0.26
N PHE A 362 12.45 -6.06 0.65
CA PHE A 362 13.55 -5.24 0.12
C PHE A 362 14.90 -5.78 0.60
N MET A 363 15.95 -5.61 -0.21
CA MET A 363 17.31 -5.93 0.23
C MET A 363 17.70 -5.02 1.39
N ILE A 364 18.15 -5.63 2.50
CA ILE A 364 18.74 -4.89 3.62
C ILE A 364 20.22 -5.23 3.76
N ILE A 365 21.03 -4.17 3.92
CA ILE A 365 22.45 -4.24 4.21
C ILE A 365 22.64 -3.79 5.67
N PRO A 366 22.68 -4.71 6.65
CA PRO A 366 23.10 -4.37 8.00
C PRO A 366 24.58 -3.98 8.00
N ILE A 367 24.88 -2.84 8.64
CA ILE A 367 26.24 -2.33 8.82
C ILE A 367 26.50 -2.28 10.31
N ARG A 368 27.31 -3.20 10.82
CA ARG A 368 27.72 -3.21 12.24
C ARG A 368 28.69 -2.07 12.48
N ILE A 369 28.28 -1.10 13.30
CA ILE A 369 29.20 -0.13 13.91
C ILE A 369 29.56 -0.64 15.30
N ASP A 370 28.61 -0.59 16.23
CA ASP A 370 28.81 -1.01 17.63
C ASP A 370 28.20 -2.39 17.91
N ILE A 371 27.00 -2.65 17.37
CA ILE A 371 26.20 -3.84 17.72
C ILE A 371 25.94 -4.75 16.52
N ASN A 372 25.88 -6.06 16.79
CA ASN A 372 25.46 -7.04 15.80
C ASN A 372 23.98 -6.88 15.44
N PRO A 373 23.53 -7.33 14.25
CA PRO A 373 22.12 -7.43 13.92
C PRO A 373 21.32 -8.24 14.95
N TYR A 374 20.09 -7.81 15.22
CA TYR A 374 19.18 -8.39 16.19
C TYR A 374 17.78 -8.61 15.59
N GLY A 375 16.94 -9.39 16.29
CA GLY A 375 15.63 -9.79 15.78
C GLY A 375 15.75 -10.48 14.42
N PHE A 376 14.80 -10.20 13.51
CA PHE A 376 14.82 -10.75 12.14
C PHE A 376 16.02 -10.27 11.31
N LEU A 377 16.58 -9.08 11.59
CA LEU A 377 17.80 -8.61 10.92
C LEU A 377 19.02 -9.51 11.26
N GLY A 378 18.95 -10.25 12.37
CA GLY A 378 19.91 -11.28 12.78
C GLY A 378 20.13 -12.41 11.75
N ALA A 379 19.23 -12.60 10.78
CA ALA A 379 19.40 -13.57 9.70
C ALA A 379 20.41 -13.14 8.63
N HIS A 380 20.80 -11.86 8.59
CA HIS A 380 21.63 -11.28 7.53
C HIS A 380 23.06 -11.00 8.01
N GLN A 381 24.06 -11.34 7.20
CA GLN A 381 25.47 -11.06 7.50
C GLN A 381 25.75 -9.56 7.43
N ALA A 382 26.22 -8.97 8.54
CA ALA A 382 26.57 -7.55 8.58
C ALA A 382 27.90 -7.23 7.90
N LEU A 383 27.94 -6.10 7.19
CA LEU A 383 29.18 -5.44 6.80
C LEU A 383 29.82 -4.78 8.04
N PRO A 384 31.14 -4.91 8.28
CA PRO A 384 31.82 -4.15 9.31
C PRO A 384 32.04 -2.69 8.88
N GLY A 385 31.58 -1.75 9.71
CA GLY A 385 31.73 -0.31 9.50
C GLY A 385 32.35 0.42 10.69
N ASN A 386 32.76 1.66 10.45
CA ASN A 386 33.42 2.52 11.41
C ASN A 386 33.17 3.99 11.00
N PHE A 387 32.72 4.86 11.91
CA PHE A 387 32.46 6.28 11.58
C PHE A 387 33.72 7.08 11.22
N ASN A 388 34.91 6.63 11.62
CA ASN A 388 36.18 7.25 11.28
C ASN A 388 36.62 6.97 9.83
N GLU A 389 36.12 5.86 9.24
CA GLU A 389 36.48 5.38 7.91
C GLU A 389 35.20 5.07 7.09
N ILE A 390 34.16 5.89 7.28
CA ILE A 390 32.80 5.58 6.84
C ILE A 390 32.69 5.53 5.31
N GLU A 391 33.49 6.34 4.61
CA GLU A 391 33.67 6.36 3.17
C GLU A 391 34.07 4.97 2.63
N SER A 392 34.88 4.21 3.39
CA SER A 392 35.29 2.84 3.01
C SER A 392 34.15 1.83 2.93
N LEU A 393 32.93 2.20 3.36
CA LEU A 393 31.73 1.38 3.19
C LEU A 393 31.14 1.47 1.79
N ALA A 394 31.27 2.59 1.07
CA ALA A 394 30.57 2.75 -0.21
C ALA A 394 30.94 1.66 -1.25
N PRO A 395 32.23 1.32 -1.47
CA PRO A 395 32.59 0.18 -2.32
C PRO A 395 32.06 -1.16 -1.82
N LYS A 396 31.96 -1.36 -0.49
CA LYS A 396 31.44 -2.60 0.13
C LYS A 396 29.92 -2.72 -0.07
N ILE A 397 29.20 -1.60 0.03
CA ILE A 397 27.75 -1.49 -0.22
C ILE A 397 27.45 -1.75 -1.70
N VAL A 398 28.19 -1.12 -2.63
CA VAL A 398 28.05 -1.40 -4.08
C VAL A 398 28.29 -2.88 -4.37
N ASN A 399 29.35 -3.48 -3.84
CA ASN A 399 29.64 -4.91 -4.02
C ASN A 399 28.56 -5.84 -3.45
N ALA A 400 27.82 -5.43 -2.41
CA ALA A 400 26.68 -6.17 -1.91
C ALA A 400 25.47 -6.04 -2.86
N LEU A 401 25.15 -4.82 -3.31
CA LEU A 401 24.04 -4.52 -4.22
C LEU A 401 24.20 -5.20 -5.59
N VAL A 402 25.40 -5.17 -6.18
CA VAL A 402 25.68 -5.83 -7.48
C VAL A 402 25.41 -7.34 -7.43
N LYS A 403 25.69 -7.98 -6.28
CA LYS A 403 25.62 -9.44 -6.08
C LYS A 403 24.24 -9.96 -5.65
N ASN A 404 23.24 -9.10 -5.58
CA ASN A 404 21.90 -9.45 -5.13
C ASN A 404 20.89 -9.33 -6.29
N ASP A 405 20.09 -10.37 -6.50
CA ASP A 405 19.26 -10.52 -7.71
C ASP A 405 18.21 -9.41 -7.88
N SER A 406 17.69 -8.83 -6.78
CA SER A 406 16.66 -7.78 -6.84
C SER A 406 17.21 -6.35 -6.93
N THR A 407 18.53 -6.16 -6.83
CA THR A 407 19.16 -4.82 -6.84
C THR A 407 20.33 -4.69 -7.83
N GLY A 408 20.91 -5.80 -8.29
CA GLY A 408 22.10 -5.81 -9.13
C GLY A 408 21.94 -5.14 -10.48
N PHE A 409 20.75 -5.21 -11.10
CA PHE A 409 20.47 -4.49 -12.35
C PHE A 409 20.50 -2.97 -12.14
N GLN A 410 19.78 -2.46 -11.15
CA GLN A 410 19.69 -1.04 -10.82
C GLN A 410 21.04 -0.49 -10.32
N MET A 411 21.87 -1.34 -9.69
CA MET A 411 23.23 -0.97 -9.29
C MET A 411 24.16 -0.84 -10.50
N ARG A 412 24.03 -1.70 -11.52
CA ARG A 412 24.77 -1.55 -12.78
C ARG A 412 24.34 -0.31 -13.56
N GLU A 413 23.04 -0.02 -13.64
CA GLU A 413 22.53 1.24 -14.19
C GLU A 413 23.13 2.45 -13.46
N GLY A 414 23.13 2.44 -12.12
CA GLY A 414 23.75 3.50 -11.32
C GLY A 414 25.23 3.73 -11.67
N LEU A 415 26.02 2.66 -11.79
CA LEU A 415 27.44 2.76 -12.15
C LEU A 415 27.66 3.32 -13.57
N VAL A 416 26.84 2.93 -14.55
CA VAL A 416 26.89 3.50 -15.91
C VAL A 416 26.53 4.98 -15.88
N VAL A 417 25.46 5.36 -15.17
CA VAL A 417 25.00 6.75 -15.01
C VAL A 417 26.03 7.62 -14.29
N ALA A 418 26.74 7.07 -13.30
CA ALA A 418 27.84 7.75 -12.62
C ALA A 418 29.05 7.95 -13.54
N LEU A 419 29.36 6.98 -14.41
CA LEU A 419 30.45 7.07 -15.37
C LEU A 419 30.13 8.11 -16.46
N GLU A 420 28.93 8.07 -17.04
CA GLU A 420 28.42 9.08 -17.99
C GLU A 420 28.55 10.50 -17.43
N LYS A 421 28.10 10.71 -16.18
CA LYS A 421 28.07 12.01 -15.50
C LYS A 421 29.37 12.37 -14.75
N SER A 422 30.42 11.55 -14.84
CA SER A 422 31.64 11.74 -14.04
C SER A 422 32.31 13.09 -14.30
N THR A 423 32.61 13.84 -13.23
CA THR A 423 33.24 15.17 -13.29
C THR A 423 34.70 15.17 -12.81
N SER A 424 35.27 13.99 -12.54
CA SER A 424 36.62 13.84 -11.98
C SER A 424 37.28 12.53 -12.38
N TYR A 425 38.54 12.57 -12.83
CA TYR A 425 39.34 11.38 -13.07
C TYR A 425 39.38 10.41 -11.89
N LEU A 426 39.37 10.91 -10.65
CA LEU A 426 39.39 10.05 -9.45
C LEU A 426 38.06 9.29 -9.27
N ALA A 427 36.93 9.93 -9.57
CA ALA A 427 35.61 9.28 -9.57
C ALA A 427 35.56 8.19 -10.66
N SER A 428 36.00 8.51 -11.89
CA SER A 428 36.07 7.54 -12.98
C SER A 428 36.96 6.33 -12.66
N ILE A 429 38.12 6.53 -12.02
CA ILE A 429 39.01 5.45 -11.57
C ILE A 429 38.34 4.59 -10.49
N ALA A 430 37.60 5.22 -9.56
CA ALA A 430 36.88 4.50 -8.50
C ALA A 430 35.73 3.65 -9.06
N ILE A 431 34.93 4.19 -9.99
CA ILE A 431 33.89 3.44 -10.71
C ILE A 431 34.52 2.32 -11.55
N GLY A 432 35.58 2.64 -12.31
CA GLY A 432 36.32 1.72 -13.18
C GLY A 432 36.74 0.42 -12.47
N ARG A 433 37.32 0.55 -11.28
CA ARG A 433 37.75 -0.58 -10.44
C ARG A 433 36.61 -1.47 -9.93
N LEU A 434 35.38 -0.94 -9.85
CA LEU A 434 34.21 -1.74 -9.49
C LEU A 434 33.63 -2.43 -10.73
N ILE A 435 33.43 -1.71 -11.84
CA ILE A 435 32.88 -2.31 -13.07
C ILE A 435 33.76 -3.43 -13.65
N SER A 436 35.09 -3.37 -13.46
CA SER A 436 36.01 -4.46 -13.84
C SER A 436 35.83 -5.76 -13.05
N GLY A 437 35.03 -5.76 -11.97
CA GLY A 437 34.71 -6.92 -11.14
C GLY A 437 33.25 -7.38 -11.28
N ILE A 438 32.57 -7.04 -12.38
CA ILE A 438 31.15 -7.35 -12.61
C ILE A 438 31.02 -8.22 -13.86
N ASP A 439 30.63 -9.48 -13.68
CA ASP A 439 30.65 -10.51 -14.73
C ASP A 439 29.60 -10.34 -15.84
N SER A 440 28.63 -9.43 -15.69
CA SER A 440 27.56 -9.22 -16.66
C SER A 440 27.03 -7.79 -16.69
N PHE A 441 26.97 -7.21 -17.88
CA PHE A 441 26.27 -5.97 -18.22
C PHE A 441 25.34 -6.25 -19.42
N THR A 442 24.30 -5.43 -19.61
CA THR A 442 23.50 -5.51 -20.85
C THR A 442 24.24 -4.86 -22.03
N PRO A 443 23.94 -5.23 -23.29
CA PRO A 443 24.52 -4.55 -24.45
C PRO A 443 24.30 -3.03 -24.44
N GLU A 444 23.15 -2.57 -23.95
CA GLU A 444 22.83 -1.14 -23.78
C GLU A 444 23.72 -0.47 -22.73
N GLN A 445 23.95 -1.12 -21.58
CA GLN A 445 24.88 -0.63 -20.55
C GLN A 445 26.31 -0.48 -21.11
N ILE A 446 26.75 -1.46 -21.91
CA ILE A 446 28.08 -1.46 -22.55
C ILE A 446 28.18 -0.36 -23.62
N ALA A 447 27.18 -0.23 -24.51
CA ALA A 447 27.13 0.82 -25.52
C ALA A 447 27.16 2.23 -24.88
N ARG A 448 26.46 2.42 -23.76
CA ARG A 448 26.49 3.66 -22.98
C ARG A 448 27.85 3.90 -22.31
N MET A 449 28.53 2.87 -21.80
CA MET A 449 29.91 2.99 -21.29
C MET A 449 30.91 3.39 -22.38
N VAL A 450 30.81 2.80 -23.58
CA VAL A 450 31.63 3.19 -24.74
C VAL A 450 31.33 4.63 -25.17
N ALA A 451 30.05 5.02 -25.22
CA ALA A 451 29.64 6.40 -25.49
C ALA A 451 30.14 7.39 -24.41
N ALA A 452 30.16 6.99 -23.14
CA ALA A 452 30.71 7.79 -22.04
C ALA A 452 32.22 8.01 -22.20
N HIS A 453 32.99 6.97 -22.52
CA HIS A 453 34.41 7.08 -22.85
C HIS A 453 34.65 8.07 -24.02
N ARG A 454 33.90 7.91 -25.12
CA ARG A 454 34.01 8.76 -26.32
C ARG A 454 33.62 10.23 -26.08
N ARG A 455 32.67 10.50 -25.17
CA ARG A 455 32.06 11.85 -24.98
C ARG A 455 32.52 12.60 -23.72
N ASN A 456 33.01 11.90 -22.70
CA ASN A 456 33.43 12.51 -21.43
C ASN A 456 34.95 12.36 -21.22
N SER A 457 35.67 13.49 -21.27
CA SER A 457 37.12 13.52 -21.08
C SER A 457 37.57 13.05 -19.69
N GLN A 458 36.71 13.16 -18.67
CA GLN A 458 36.98 12.61 -17.34
C GLN A 458 36.91 11.08 -17.30
N VAL A 459 36.35 10.44 -18.33
CA VAL A 459 36.33 8.97 -18.48
C VAL A 459 37.47 8.53 -19.39
N SER A 460 37.62 9.10 -20.59
CA SER A 460 38.69 8.71 -21.53
C SER A 460 40.10 9.09 -21.06
N GLY A 461 40.26 10.19 -20.32
CA GLY A 461 41.53 10.59 -19.71
C GLY A 461 41.83 9.94 -18.35
N ALA A 462 40.95 9.09 -17.83
CA ALA A 462 41.14 8.44 -16.53
C ALA A 462 41.97 7.15 -16.65
N PHE A 463 43.06 7.07 -15.89
CA PHE A 463 44.04 5.98 -15.94
C PHE A 463 43.41 4.59 -15.71
N GLY A 464 43.53 3.70 -16.70
CA GLY A 464 43.03 2.33 -16.66
C GLY A 464 41.52 2.18 -16.93
N VAL A 465 40.77 3.27 -17.02
CA VAL A 465 39.30 3.23 -17.17
C VAL A 465 38.92 2.91 -18.62
N SER A 466 39.64 3.50 -19.58
CA SER A 466 39.44 3.29 -21.01
C SER A 466 39.68 1.83 -21.40
N GLU A 467 40.73 1.22 -20.87
CA GLU A 467 41.11 -0.17 -21.07
C GLU A 467 40.03 -1.12 -20.51
N ILE A 468 39.53 -0.86 -19.30
CA ILE A 468 38.45 -1.64 -18.67
C ILE A 468 37.16 -1.60 -19.51
N ILE A 469 36.76 -0.43 -20.03
CA ILE A 469 35.55 -0.29 -20.87
C ILE A 469 35.71 -1.08 -22.17
N GLN A 470 36.85 -0.96 -22.84
CA GLN A 470 37.13 -1.68 -24.08
C GLN A 470 37.17 -3.20 -23.87
N ASP A 471 37.73 -3.68 -22.77
CA ASP A 471 37.81 -5.12 -22.50
C ASP A 471 36.44 -5.71 -22.14
N ILE A 472 35.59 -4.96 -21.43
CA ILE A 472 34.18 -5.34 -21.22
C ILE A 472 33.42 -5.41 -22.56
N ALA A 473 33.62 -4.45 -23.47
CA ALA A 473 32.98 -4.45 -24.79
C ALA A 473 33.40 -5.67 -25.65
N LYS A 474 34.71 -5.90 -25.76
CA LYS A 474 35.29 -7.06 -26.49
C LYS A 474 34.78 -8.40 -25.97
N GLN A 475 34.71 -8.57 -24.64
CA GLN A 475 34.22 -9.81 -24.01
C GLN A 475 32.76 -10.12 -24.37
N ASN A 476 31.93 -9.08 -24.55
CA ASN A 476 30.51 -9.21 -24.84
C ASN A 476 30.17 -9.13 -26.34
N LYS A 477 31.17 -9.03 -27.24
CA LYS A 477 30.99 -8.85 -28.69
C LYS A 477 30.12 -7.64 -29.05
N VAL A 478 30.23 -6.57 -28.28
CA VAL A 478 29.78 -5.25 -28.70
C VAL A 478 30.95 -4.64 -29.47
N ASP A 479 30.92 -4.80 -30.79
CA ASP A 479 31.99 -4.28 -31.66
C ASP A 479 32.02 -2.74 -31.59
N ASP A 480 33.23 -2.17 -31.61
CA ASP A 480 33.41 -0.76 -31.98
C ASP A 480 33.12 -0.65 -33.49
N GLU A 481 31.85 -0.44 -33.86
CA GLU A 481 31.46 -0.06 -35.23
C GLU A 481 31.99 1.34 -35.58
N ASP A 482 33.27 1.39 -35.95
CA ASP A 482 33.93 2.51 -36.66
C ASP A 482 34.86 1.96 -37.75
N ASP A 483 34.31 1.15 -38.66
CA ASP A 483 34.92 0.89 -39.98
C ASP A 483 34.25 1.76 -41.07
N LEU A 484 34.26 3.09 -40.82
CA LEU A 484 34.00 4.14 -41.81
C LEU A 484 34.91 5.35 -41.55
N PRO A 485 35.29 6.15 -42.57
CA PRO A 485 36.60 6.79 -42.58
C PRO A 485 36.69 8.25 -42.10
N PHE A 486 37.79 8.53 -41.39
CA PHE A 486 38.58 9.78 -41.27
C PHE A 486 37.85 11.13 -41.13
#